data_AF-A0A9P6M2K7-F1
#
_entry.id   AF-A0A9P6M2K7-F1
#
_cell.length_a   1.000
_cell.length_b   1.000
_cell.length_c   1.000
_cell.angle_alpha   90.00
_cell.angle_beta   90.00
_cell.angle_gamma   90.00
#
_symmetry.space_group_name_H-M   'P 1'
#
loop_
_entity.id
_entity.type
_entity.pdbx_description
1 polymer ?
#
loop_
_entity_poly.entity_id
_entity_poly.type
_entity_poly.pdbx_seq_one_letter_code
_entity_poly.pdbx_strand_id
1 'polypeptide(L)'
;MARLLQHPRLRTVRNQNAPVCQPGRQDLFPGRNPANLPPASVVPGQTLKLTWQANGHMDNVQPGDKNTPRSQLFVYWTGRANKLLKTRSELGRPGTLLAQMDFATPANCVQPSNPNSNCHGKIKIPKGTKPGRYQLVWWWKFDKNPVGEEYSTCFEVIVKSPPKQKRQVKHA
;
A
#
# COMPACT_ATOMS: atom_id res chain seq x y z
N MET A 1 15.22 -28.56 -36.79
CA MET A 1 15.46 -27.75 -35.58
C MET A 1 14.24 -26.87 -35.32
N ALA A 2 13.35 -27.29 -34.41
CA ALA A 2 12.19 -26.50 -34.03
C ALA A 2 12.59 -25.51 -32.94
N ARG A 3 12.61 -24.22 -33.28
CA ARG A 3 12.86 -23.13 -32.35
C ARG A 3 11.61 -22.99 -31.48
N LEU A 4 11.66 -23.47 -30.23
CA LEU A 4 10.63 -23.17 -29.24
C LEU A 4 10.55 -21.65 -29.09
N LEU A 5 9.51 -21.04 -29.66
CA LEU A 5 9.09 -19.70 -29.29
C LEU A 5 8.60 -19.78 -27.84
N GLN A 6 9.51 -19.45 -26.90
CA GLN A 6 9.12 -19.07 -25.55
C GLN A 6 8.11 -17.93 -25.70
N HIS A 7 6.83 -18.26 -25.56
CA HIS A 7 5.81 -17.25 -25.42
C HIS A 7 6.18 -16.46 -24.15
N PRO A 8 6.41 -15.15 -24.22
CA PRO A 8 6.52 -14.36 -23.01
C PRO A 8 5.21 -14.62 -22.27
N ARG A 9 5.30 -15.18 -21.05
CA ARG A 9 4.14 -15.40 -20.18
C ARG A 9 3.33 -14.12 -20.26
N LEU A 10 2.12 -14.20 -20.83
CA LEU A 10 1.21 -13.07 -20.92
C LEU A 10 0.90 -12.65 -19.48
N ARG A 11 1.73 -11.77 -18.91
CA ARG A 11 1.27 -10.91 -17.83
C ARG A 11 0.20 -10.07 -18.51
N THR A 12 -1.06 -10.43 -18.28
CA THR A 12 -2.20 -9.65 -18.74
C THR A 12 -1.92 -8.18 -18.44
N VAL A 13 -1.87 -7.38 -19.50
CA VAL A 13 -1.70 -5.93 -19.36
C VAL A 13 -2.91 -5.45 -18.59
N ARG A 14 -2.68 -4.98 -17.35
CA ARG A 14 -3.76 -4.49 -16.49
C ARG A 14 -4.44 -3.31 -17.17
N ASN A 15 -5.77 -3.30 -17.18
CA ASN A 15 -6.54 -2.21 -17.75
C ASN A 15 -6.22 -0.90 -17.01
N GLN A 16 -5.45 -0.02 -17.64
CA GLN A 16 -4.98 1.22 -17.02
C GLN A 16 -6.10 2.19 -16.65
N ASN A 17 -7.24 2.08 -17.32
CA ASN A 17 -8.42 2.93 -17.08
C ASN A 17 -9.36 2.34 -16.03
N ALA A 18 -9.14 1.09 -15.60
CA ALA A 18 -10.00 0.47 -14.61
C ALA A 18 -9.85 1.16 -13.23
N PRO A 19 -10.97 1.35 -12.49
CA PRO A 19 -10.98 1.95 -11.15
C PRO A 19 -10.05 1.21 -10.20
N VAL A 20 -9.13 1.93 -9.54
CA VAL A 20 -8.19 1.28 -8.60
C VAL A 20 -8.89 0.77 -7.35
N CYS A 21 -10.05 1.32 -6.97
CA CYS A 21 -10.83 0.82 -5.84
C CYS A 21 -12.27 0.60 -6.27
N GLN A 22 -13.08 -0.01 -5.40
CA GLN A 22 -14.48 -0.30 -5.73
C GLN A 22 -15.20 0.97 -6.21
N PRO A 23 -15.77 0.96 -7.42
CA PRO A 23 -16.56 2.07 -7.94
C PRO A 23 -17.69 2.46 -6.98
N GLY A 24 -17.98 3.75 -6.85
CA GLY A 24 -18.95 4.25 -5.88
C GLY A 24 -18.44 4.32 -4.43
N ARG A 25 -17.42 3.55 -4.03
CA ARG A 25 -16.67 3.80 -2.78
C ARG A 25 -15.45 4.69 -3.01
N GLN A 26 -14.87 4.62 -4.21
CA GLN A 26 -13.70 5.38 -4.59
C GLN A 26 -14.00 6.86 -4.86
N ASP A 27 -15.17 7.16 -5.45
CA ASP A 27 -15.60 8.54 -5.73
C ASP A 27 -16.17 9.23 -4.49
N LEU A 28 -16.53 8.45 -3.47
CA LEU A 28 -16.79 8.94 -2.14
C LEU A 28 -15.45 9.27 -1.51
N PHE A 29 -14.99 10.49 -1.76
CA PHE A 29 -13.91 11.08 -1.00
C PHE A 29 -14.17 10.89 0.50
N PRO A 30 -13.10 10.71 1.26
CA PRO A 30 -13.19 10.14 2.57
C PRO A 30 -13.83 11.13 3.56
N GLY A 31 -14.79 10.63 4.33
CA GLY A 31 -15.72 11.47 5.10
C GLY A 31 -16.98 10.74 5.54
N ARG A 32 -17.27 9.57 4.96
CA ARG A 32 -18.27 8.60 5.45
C ARG A 32 -17.66 7.42 6.17
N ASN A 33 -16.45 7.58 6.70
CA ASN A 33 -15.93 6.57 7.63
C ASN A 33 -16.93 6.43 8.78
N PRO A 34 -17.30 5.19 9.15
CA PRO A 34 -18.13 4.97 10.33
C PRO A 34 -17.50 5.71 11.52
N ALA A 35 -18.31 6.35 12.36
CA ALA A 35 -17.80 7.14 13.48
C ALA A 35 -16.90 6.31 14.43
N ASN A 36 -17.17 5.00 14.52
CA ASN A 36 -16.38 4.03 15.28
C ASN A 36 -15.12 3.53 14.55
N LEU A 37 -14.90 3.90 13.29
CA LEU A 37 -13.72 3.55 12.49
C LEU A 37 -13.15 4.81 11.80
N PRO A 38 -12.68 5.81 12.56
CA PRO A 38 -12.14 7.03 12.00
C PRO A 38 -10.81 6.78 11.28
N PRO A 39 -10.43 7.64 10.32
CA PRO A 39 -9.12 7.58 9.70
C PRO A 39 -8.00 7.81 10.71
N ALA A 40 -6.85 7.18 10.46
CA ALA A 40 -5.67 7.36 11.30
C ALA A 40 -5.17 8.81 11.25
N SER A 41 -4.80 9.37 12.41
CA SER A 41 -4.18 10.69 12.51
C SER A 41 -2.67 10.58 12.66
N VAL A 42 -1.91 11.36 11.87
CA VAL A 42 -0.45 11.29 11.81
C VAL A 42 0.18 12.67 11.65
N VAL A 43 1.48 12.80 11.90
CA VAL A 43 2.27 13.98 11.55
C VAL A 43 3.29 13.66 10.44
N PRO A 44 3.79 14.67 9.71
CA PRO A 44 4.84 14.46 8.70
C PRO A 44 6.07 13.77 9.29
N GLY A 45 6.61 12.80 8.57
CA GLY A 45 7.75 11.99 9.01
C GLY A 45 7.39 10.78 9.88
N GLN A 46 6.14 10.67 10.34
CA GLN A 46 5.69 9.55 11.16
C GLN A 46 5.58 8.25 10.35
N THR A 47 5.92 7.14 10.98
CA THR A 47 5.71 5.79 10.45
C THR A 47 4.39 5.22 10.96
N LEU A 48 3.57 4.70 10.04
CA LEU A 48 2.37 3.93 10.33
C LEU A 48 2.66 2.44 10.19
N LYS A 49 2.05 1.63 11.06
CA LYS A 49 1.97 0.17 10.91
C LYS A 49 0.68 -0.18 10.18
N LEU A 50 0.79 -0.95 9.12
CA LEU A 50 -0.34 -1.54 8.40
C LEU A 50 -0.52 -2.99 8.84
N THR A 51 -1.76 -3.47 8.81
CA THR A 51 -2.11 -4.86 9.10
C THR A 51 -3.07 -5.38 8.04
N TRP A 52 -2.87 -6.61 7.60
CA TRP A 52 -3.75 -7.35 6.69
C TRP A 52 -3.65 -8.85 7.01
N GLN A 53 -4.54 -9.67 6.46
CA GLN A 53 -4.46 -11.13 6.60
C GLN A 53 -3.78 -11.75 5.38
N ALA A 54 -3.00 -12.81 5.60
CA ALA A 54 -2.39 -13.60 4.52
C ALA A 54 -3.44 -14.30 3.66
N ASN A 55 -4.59 -14.66 4.25
CA ASN A 55 -5.75 -15.25 3.57
C ASN A 55 -5.39 -16.44 2.65
N GLY A 56 -4.52 -17.34 3.11
CA GLY A 56 -4.06 -18.51 2.36
C GLY A 56 -2.91 -18.26 1.39
N HIS A 57 -2.46 -17.02 1.22
CA HIS A 57 -1.42 -16.65 0.25
C HIS A 57 -0.05 -16.39 0.88
N MET A 58 0.35 -17.24 1.84
CA MET A 58 1.67 -17.18 2.46
C MET A 58 2.76 -17.58 1.45
N ASP A 59 3.73 -16.69 1.20
CA ASP A 59 4.96 -17.02 0.51
C ASP A 59 5.93 -17.65 1.54
N ASN A 60 5.89 -18.98 1.63
CA ASN A 60 6.73 -19.79 2.53
C ASN A 60 8.20 -19.79 2.10
N VAL A 61 8.87 -18.66 2.32
CA VAL A 61 10.30 -18.47 2.04
C VAL A 61 11.13 -18.73 3.28
N GLN A 62 12.32 -19.30 3.09
CA GLN A 62 13.29 -19.44 4.18
C GLN A 62 13.89 -18.08 4.56
N PRO A 63 14.26 -17.85 5.82
CA PRO A 63 14.98 -16.64 6.22
C PRO A 63 16.24 -16.45 5.35
N GLY A 64 16.38 -15.25 4.77
CA GLY A 64 17.53 -14.91 3.91
C GLY A 64 17.43 -15.37 2.44
N ASP A 65 16.41 -16.14 2.06
CA ASP A 65 16.22 -16.58 0.67
C ASP A 65 15.77 -15.44 -0.24
N LYS A 66 16.70 -14.91 -1.04
CA LYS A 66 16.44 -13.82 -2.00
C LYS A 66 15.97 -14.30 -3.38
N ASN A 67 15.98 -15.61 -3.62
CA ASN A 67 15.78 -16.18 -4.94
C ASN A 67 14.34 -16.68 -5.15
N THR A 68 13.64 -17.05 -4.07
CA THR A 68 12.23 -17.45 -4.17
C THR A 68 11.34 -16.25 -4.48
N PRO A 69 10.52 -16.31 -5.55
CA PRO A 69 9.60 -15.23 -5.90
C PRO A 69 8.56 -14.97 -4.80
N ARG A 70 8.48 -13.71 -4.36
CA ARG A 70 7.51 -13.21 -3.38
C ARG A 70 6.52 -12.29 -4.04
N SER A 71 5.25 -12.44 -3.71
CA SER A 71 4.24 -11.50 -4.18
C SER A 71 4.42 -10.15 -3.50
N GLN A 72 4.35 -9.08 -4.30
CA GLN A 72 4.65 -7.73 -3.85
C GLN A 72 3.37 -6.95 -3.59
N LEU A 73 3.36 -6.29 -2.43
CA LEU A 73 2.39 -5.31 -2.02
C LEU A 73 2.97 -3.90 -2.20
N PHE A 74 2.18 -3.02 -2.78
CA PHE A 74 2.52 -1.61 -2.95
C PHE A 74 1.52 -0.75 -2.20
N VAL A 75 2.02 0.31 -1.57
CA VAL A 75 1.17 1.34 -0.98
C VAL A 75 1.42 2.64 -1.71
N TYR A 76 0.40 3.12 -2.40
CA TYR A 76 0.38 4.43 -3.04
C TYR A 76 -0.40 5.43 -2.21
N TRP A 77 -0.18 6.70 -2.50
CA TRP A 77 -0.95 7.80 -1.93
C TRP A 77 -1.05 8.94 -2.93
N THR A 78 -1.93 9.89 -2.64
CA THR A 78 -2.20 11.01 -3.53
C THR A 78 -1.07 12.02 -3.60
N GLY A 79 -0.20 12.08 -2.58
CA GLY A 79 0.82 13.12 -2.40
C GLY A 79 0.27 14.56 -2.26
N ARG A 80 -1.04 14.73 -2.40
CA ARG A 80 -1.76 16.00 -2.41
C ARG A 80 -2.99 15.87 -1.54
N ALA A 81 -3.14 16.78 -0.59
CA ALA A 81 -4.29 16.81 0.29
C ALA A 81 -5.59 16.95 -0.53
N ASN A 82 -6.64 16.25 -0.12
CA ASN A 82 -7.98 16.30 -0.72
C ASN A 82 -7.96 16.01 -2.24
N LYS A 83 -7.09 15.09 -2.68
CA LYS A 83 -7.05 14.48 -4.02
C LYS A 83 -7.34 12.98 -3.93
N LEU A 84 -7.73 12.34 -5.05
CA LEU A 84 -7.88 10.87 -5.17
C LEU A 84 -7.00 10.38 -6.31
N LEU A 85 -6.58 9.12 -6.20
CA LEU A 85 -6.16 8.29 -7.31
C LEU A 85 -7.39 7.50 -7.77
N LYS A 86 -7.80 7.63 -9.03
CA LYS A 86 -9.01 7.00 -9.57
C LYS A 86 -8.72 5.73 -10.36
N THR A 87 -7.69 5.73 -11.18
CA THR A 87 -7.41 4.64 -12.12
C THR A 87 -6.03 4.04 -11.89
N ARG A 88 -5.81 2.84 -12.42
CA ARG A 88 -4.48 2.18 -12.38
C ARG A 88 -3.38 3.01 -13.03
N SER A 89 -3.70 3.80 -14.06
CA SER A 89 -2.77 4.72 -14.73
C SER A 89 -2.19 5.81 -13.81
N GLU A 90 -2.82 6.04 -12.66
CA GLU A 90 -2.37 7.02 -11.67
C GLU A 90 -1.39 6.42 -10.67
N LEU A 91 -1.39 5.10 -10.52
CA LEU A 91 -0.45 4.38 -9.67
C LEU A 91 0.92 4.37 -10.34
N GLY A 92 1.98 4.60 -9.56
CA GLY A 92 3.35 4.61 -10.07
C GLY A 92 3.79 5.93 -10.72
N ARG A 93 2.90 6.94 -10.81
CA ARG A 93 3.33 8.31 -11.13
C ARG A 93 4.35 8.80 -10.09
N PRO A 94 5.34 9.62 -10.48
CA PRO A 94 6.33 10.15 -9.56
C PRO A 94 5.70 10.77 -8.30
N GLY A 95 6.21 10.40 -7.12
CA GLY A 95 5.72 10.89 -5.84
C GLY A 95 4.48 10.18 -5.26
N THR A 96 3.90 9.20 -5.99
CA THR A 96 2.73 8.45 -5.50
C THR A 96 3.08 7.18 -4.71
N LEU A 97 4.29 6.62 -4.83
CA LEU A 97 4.67 5.41 -4.10
C LEU A 97 5.17 5.75 -2.68
N LEU A 98 4.53 5.19 -1.64
CA LEU A 98 4.98 5.30 -0.25
C LEU A 98 5.83 4.11 0.20
N ALA A 99 5.46 2.92 -0.22
CA ALA A 99 6.19 1.71 0.13
C ALA A 99 5.95 0.58 -0.87
N GLN A 100 6.95 -0.28 -0.98
CA GLN A 100 6.87 -1.61 -1.57
C GLN A 100 7.35 -2.61 -0.52
N MET A 101 6.64 -3.71 -0.37
CA MET A 101 6.94 -4.76 0.61
C MET A 101 6.43 -6.11 0.15
N ASP A 102 6.91 -7.18 0.79
CA ASP A 102 6.35 -8.52 0.59
C ASP A 102 4.92 -8.57 1.17
N PHE A 103 4.01 -9.24 0.47
CA PHE A 103 2.62 -9.37 0.92
C PHE A 103 2.53 -10.26 2.16
N ALA A 104 2.92 -11.53 2.10
CA ALA A 104 2.84 -12.43 3.25
C ALA A 104 4.03 -13.39 3.24
N THR A 105 4.85 -13.32 4.29
CA THR A 105 6.05 -14.16 4.49
C THR A 105 6.21 -14.47 5.97
N PRO A 106 7.01 -15.48 6.33
CA PRO A 106 7.36 -15.72 7.74
C PRO A 106 7.99 -14.51 8.45
N ALA A 107 8.61 -13.60 7.71
CA ALA A 107 9.28 -12.43 8.28
C ALA A 107 8.32 -11.29 8.69
N ASN A 108 7.11 -11.25 8.11
CA ASN A 108 6.16 -10.15 8.35
C ASN A 108 4.79 -10.60 8.88
N CYS A 109 4.55 -11.90 9.00
CA CYS A 109 3.31 -12.46 9.55
C CYS A 109 3.53 -13.03 10.96
N VAL A 110 2.55 -12.84 11.85
CA VAL A 110 2.66 -13.16 13.29
C VAL A 110 2.77 -14.66 13.54
N GLN A 111 2.04 -15.46 12.79
CA GLN A 111 1.96 -16.92 12.93
C GLN A 111 1.99 -17.55 11.53
N PRO A 112 3.18 -17.81 10.96
CA PRO A 112 3.30 -18.22 9.55
C PRO A 112 2.65 -19.56 9.21
N SER A 113 2.46 -20.45 10.20
CA SER A 113 1.76 -21.73 10.04
C SER A 113 0.24 -21.58 9.93
N ASN A 114 -0.33 -20.42 10.26
CA ASN A 114 -1.75 -20.13 10.11
C ASN A 114 -2.00 -19.48 8.74
N PRO A 115 -2.81 -20.08 7.84
CA PRO A 115 -3.09 -19.50 6.53
C PRO A 115 -3.75 -18.11 6.62
N ASN A 116 -4.44 -17.80 7.72
CA ASN A 116 -5.10 -16.52 7.97
C ASN A 116 -4.31 -15.62 8.92
N SER A 117 -2.99 -15.82 9.01
CA SER A 117 -2.13 -15.00 9.85
C SER A 117 -2.25 -13.52 9.55
N ASN A 118 -2.24 -12.70 10.60
CA ASN A 118 -2.10 -11.27 10.44
C ASN A 118 -0.65 -10.94 10.07
N CYS A 119 -0.49 -10.21 8.97
CA CYS A 119 0.77 -9.72 8.44
C CYS A 119 0.86 -8.21 8.59
N HIS A 120 2.09 -7.72 8.57
CA HIS A 120 2.39 -6.34 8.91
C HIS A 120 3.32 -5.67 7.91
N GLY A 121 3.09 -4.37 7.76
CA GLY A 121 3.87 -3.49 6.91
C GLY A 121 4.08 -2.16 7.57
N LYS A 122 4.99 -1.36 7.01
CA LYS A 122 5.25 -0.01 7.47
C LYS A 122 5.23 0.95 6.28
N ILE A 123 4.62 2.10 6.49
CA ILE A 123 4.69 3.23 5.57
C ILE A 123 5.15 4.46 6.35
N LYS A 124 5.90 5.35 5.71
CA LYS A 124 6.34 6.60 6.32
C LYS A 124 5.70 7.75 5.58
N ILE A 125 5.01 8.62 6.32
CA ILE A 125 4.51 9.88 5.76
C ILE A 125 5.73 10.75 5.45
N PRO A 126 5.89 11.25 4.21
CA PRO A 126 7.02 12.10 3.86
C PRO A 126 7.14 13.31 4.78
N LYS A 127 8.39 13.71 5.08
CA LYS A 127 8.66 14.96 5.79
C LYS A 127 8.13 16.14 4.95
N GLY A 128 7.68 17.21 5.62
CA GLY A 128 7.15 18.39 4.94
C GLY A 128 5.76 18.23 4.31
N THR A 129 5.11 17.06 4.48
CA THR A 129 3.72 16.86 4.06
C THR A 129 2.83 17.92 4.71
N LYS A 130 2.04 18.63 3.91
CA LYS A 130 1.13 19.66 4.43
C LYS A 130 -0.01 19.01 5.22
N PRO A 131 -0.54 19.66 6.27
CA PRO A 131 -1.74 19.17 6.94
C PRO A 131 -2.89 18.98 5.96
N GLY A 132 -3.69 17.94 6.18
CA GLY A 132 -4.82 17.60 5.31
C GLY A 132 -5.14 16.11 5.28
N ARG A 133 -6.15 15.76 4.50
CA ARG A 133 -6.60 14.38 4.30
C ARG A 133 -5.97 13.81 3.03
N TYR A 134 -5.42 12.61 3.11
CA TYR A 134 -4.75 11.94 2.00
C TYR A 134 -5.34 10.55 1.82
N GLN A 135 -5.72 10.21 0.57
CA GLN A 135 -6.08 8.84 0.22
C GLN A 135 -4.80 8.02 0.05
N LEU A 136 -4.84 6.80 0.57
CA LEU A 136 -3.87 5.75 0.32
C LEU A 136 -4.54 4.60 -0.41
N VAL A 137 -3.76 3.93 -1.24
CA VAL A 137 -4.15 2.73 -1.98
C VAL A 137 -3.19 1.62 -1.59
N TRP A 138 -3.71 0.60 -0.94
CA TRP A 138 -3.03 -0.68 -0.77
C TRP A 138 -3.33 -1.51 -2.03
N TRP A 139 -2.30 -1.92 -2.77
CA TRP A 139 -2.45 -2.65 -4.03
C TRP A 139 -1.52 -3.87 -4.06
N TRP A 140 -2.12 -5.04 -4.02
CA TRP A 140 -1.45 -6.31 -4.18
C TRP A 140 -1.73 -6.87 -5.57
N LYS A 141 -0.69 -6.93 -6.38
CA LYS A 141 -0.78 -7.33 -7.78
C LYS A 141 -0.91 -8.85 -7.98
N PHE A 142 -0.69 -9.68 -6.96
CA PHE A 142 -0.63 -11.14 -7.05
C PHE A 142 -0.13 -11.72 -8.39
N ASP A 143 1.02 -11.23 -8.90
CA ASP A 143 1.57 -11.62 -10.21
C ASP A 143 2.01 -13.11 -10.28
N LYS A 144 1.84 -13.87 -9.20
CA LYS A 144 2.00 -15.33 -9.18
C LYS A 144 0.86 -16.04 -9.90
N ASN A 145 -0.32 -15.42 -10.00
CA ASN A 145 -1.41 -15.89 -10.85
C ASN A 145 -1.22 -15.36 -12.29
N PRO A 146 -1.02 -16.23 -13.29
CA PRO A 146 -0.79 -15.80 -14.67
C PRO A 146 -1.99 -15.08 -15.31
N VAL A 147 -3.21 -15.18 -14.76
CA VAL A 147 -4.38 -14.49 -15.29
C VAL A 147 -4.43 -13.00 -14.91
N GLY A 148 -3.53 -12.52 -14.05
CA GLY A 148 -3.41 -11.11 -13.67
C GLY A 148 -4.37 -10.68 -12.55
N GLU A 149 -4.71 -11.61 -11.66
CA GLU A 149 -5.47 -11.35 -10.45
C GLU A 149 -4.80 -10.25 -9.60
N GLU A 150 -5.60 -9.37 -9.01
CA GLU A 150 -5.12 -8.29 -8.16
C GLU A 150 -6.17 -7.84 -7.16
N TYR A 151 -5.68 -7.28 -6.06
CA TYR A 151 -6.48 -6.82 -4.95
C TYR A 151 -6.08 -5.41 -4.58
N SER A 152 -7.07 -4.58 -4.29
CA SER A 152 -6.85 -3.21 -3.87
C SER A 152 -7.85 -2.77 -2.82
N THR A 153 -7.38 -1.91 -1.93
CA THR A 153 -8.25 -1.20 -1.01
C THR A 153 -7.81 0.25 -0.86
N CYS A 154 -8.80 1.14 -0.81
CA CYS A 154 -8.60 2.56 -0.57
C CYS A 154 -8.94 2.87 0.88
N PHE A 155 -8.06 3.62 1.52
CA PHE A 155 -8.24 4.12 2.87
C PHE A 155 -7.60 5.49 2.98
N GLU A 156 -7.56 6.07 4.17
CA GLU A 156 -7.15 7.45 4.32
C GLU A 156 -6.48 7.75 5.66
N VAL A 157 -5.68 8.81 5.65
CA VAL A 157 -5.00 9.34 6.83
C VAL A 157 -5.22 10.85 6.91
N ILE A 158 -5.32 11.35 8.15
CA ILE A 158 -5.33 12.78 8.46
C ILE A 158 -3.93 13.18 8.90
N VAL A 159 -3.24 13.95 8.06
CA VAL A 159 -1.97 14.57 8.41
C VAL A 159 -2.26 15.85 9.20
N LYS A 160 -1.79 15.90 10.44
CA LYS A 160 -1.88 17.04 11.34
C LYS A 160 -0.58 17.86 11.30
N SER A 161 -0.66 19.12 11.68
CA SER A 161 0.54 19.92 11.91
C SER A 161 1.40 19.28 13.01
N PRO A 162 2.74 19.25 12.85
CA PRO A 162 3.61 18.92 13.97
C PRO A 162 3.32 19.84 15.16
N PRO A 163 3.47 19.37 16.40
CA PRO A 163 3.44 20.27 17.55
C PRO A 163 4.46 21.38 17.34
N LYS A 164 4.09 22.65 17.56
CA LYS A 164 5.06 23.75 17.58
C LYS A 164 6.12 23.40 18.63
N GLN A 165 7.35 23.13 18.21
CA GLN A 165 8.46 23.01 19.16
C GLN A 165 8.56 24.35 19.89
N LYS A 166 8.37 24.34 21.22
CA LYS A 166 8.68 25.50 22.04
C LYS A 166 10.17 25.80 21.81
N ARG A 167 10.48 26.94 21.19
CA ARG A 167 11.86 27.43 21.10
C ARG A 167 12.41 27.46 22.53
N GLN A 168 13.41 26.65 22.83
CA GLN A 168 14.21 26.87 24.02
C GLN A 168 14.94 28.20 23.82
N VAL A 169 14.51 29.22 24.55
CA VAL A 169 15.27 30.46 24.69
C VAL A 169 16.52 30.08 25.46
N LYS A 170 17.66 30.02 24.77
CA LYS A 170 18.96 29.98 25.43
C LYS A 170 19.15 31.35 26.08
N HIS A 171 19.02 31.41 27.40
CA HIS A 171 19.53 32.55 28.15
C HIS A 171 21.06 32.48 28.07
N ALA A 172 21.65 33.52 27.50
CA ALA A 172 23.08 33.78 27.52
C ALA A 172 23.49 34.34 28.89
#